data_AF-A0A2E5JZ17-F1
#
_entry.id   AF-A0A2E5JZ17-F1
#
_cell.length_a   1.000
_cell.length_b   1.000
_cell.length_c   1.000
_cell.angle_alpha   90.00
_cell.angle_beta   90.00
_cell.angle_gamma   90.00
#
_symmetry.space_group_name_H-M   'P 1'
#
loop_
_entity.id
_entity.type
_entity.pdbx_description
1 polymer ?
#
loop_
_entity_poly.entity_id
_entity_poly.type
_entity_poly.pdbx_seq_one_letter_code
_entity_poly.pdbx_strand_id
1 'polypeptide(L)'
;MVDEKITSLLATFVIASGYQSLSGETSGDWTYTVTDNQATITGYSGDDTEVLILVEVDGKPIVKVEGSSYKSIFDPSSSSVTSVTIPDGVTTIGDYAFLYRP
;
A
#
# COMPACT_ATOMS: atom_id res chain seq x y z
N MET A 1 -27.19 8.20 -4.30
CA MET A 1 -26.24 7.37 -5.06
C MET A 1 -25.08 7.14 -4.13
N VAL A 2 -25.06 5.98 -3.48
CA VAL A 2 -23.97 5.62 -2.56
C VAL A 2 -22.73 5.38 -3.41
N ASP A 3 -21.63 6.06 -3.12
CA ASP A 3 -20.35 5.90 -3.82
C ASP A 3 -19.91 4.43 -3.72
N GLU A 4 -19.89 3.76 -4.87
CA GLU A 4 -19.55 2.34 -5.01
C GLU A 4 -18.11 2.04 -4.55
N LYS A 5 -17.28 3.07 -4.37
CA LYS A 5 -15.91 2.99 -3.82
C LYS A 5 -15.84 2.53 -2.35
N ILE A 6 -16.95 2.53 -1.59
CA ILE A 6 -16.95 2.14 -0.15
C ILE A 6 -17.21 0.63 0.06
N THR A 7 -17.57 -0.15 -0.98
CA THR A 7 -18.14 -1.50 -0.79
C THR A 7 -17.12 -2.66 -0.78
N SER A 8 -15.81 -2.42 -0.84
CA SER A 8 -14.83 -3.52 -0.85
C SER A 8 -14.13 -3.72 0.51
N LEU A 9 -14.88 -4.11 1.55
CA LEU A 9 -14.34 -4.51 2.87
C LEU A 9 -14.87 -5.89 3.32
N LEU A 10 -15.08 -6.83 2.39
CA LEU A 10 -15.44 -8.21 2.73
C LEU A 10 -14.60 -9.19 1.92
N ALA A 11 -13.29 -9.23 2.19
CA ALA A 11 -12.47 -10.38 1.87
C ALA A 11 -12.21 -11.18 3.16
N THR A 12 -12.90 -12.30 3.24
CA THR A 12 -12.94 -13.35 4.26
C THR A 12 -11.65 -13.55 5.08
N PHE A 13 -11.82 -13.52 6.40
CA PHE A 13 -10.89 -13.95 7.43
C PHE A 13 -10.54 -15.44 7.24
N VAL A 14 -9.32 -15.76 6.80
CA VAL A 14 -8.76 -17.12 6.96
C VAL A 14 -7.73 -17.06 8.10
N ILE A 15 -8.19 -17.41 9.30
CA ILE A 15 -7.33 -17.77 10.43
C ILE A 15 -6.69 -19.11 10.11
N ALA A 16 -5.50 -19.08 9.54
CA ALA A 16 -4.57 -20.19 9.57
C ALA A 16 -3.33 -19.74 10.35
N SER A 17 -3.10 -20.36 11.50
CA SER A 17 -1.98 -20.17 12.42
C SER A 17 -0.63 -20.63 11.84
N GLY A 18 -0.29 -20.15 10.65
CA GLY A 18 1.01 -20.34 10.02
C GLY A 18 1.55 -18.98 9.61
N TYR A 19 2.73 -18.62 10.12
CA TYR A 19 3.52 -17.48 9.66
C TYR A 19 3.89 -17.71 8.20
N GLN A 20 2.99 -17.36 7.28
CA GLN A 20 3.29 -17.31 5.86
C GLN A 20 3.37 -15.83 5.50
N SER A 21 4.56 -15.40 5.08
CA SER A 21 4.74 -14.13 4.41
C SER A 21 3.92 -14.15 3.13
N LEU A 22 2.76 -13.50 3.13
CA LEU A 22 1.98 -13.33 1.92
C LEU A 22 2.64 -12.24 1.08
N SER A 23 3.09 -12.60 -0.12
CA SER A 23 3.64 -11.66 -1.08
C SER A 23 2.51 -11.02 -1.87
N GLY A 24 2.35 -9.69 -1.79
CA GLY A 24 1.52 -8.92 -2.72
C GLY A 24 0.01 -9.05 -2.49
N GLU A 25 -0.43 -8.87 -1.24
CA GLU A 25 -1.84 -8.63 -0.93
C GLU A 25 -2.31 -7.32 -1.57
N THR A 26 -3.59 -7.24 -1.94
CA THR A 26 -4.19 -6.01 -2.48
C THR A 26 -5.41 -5.61 -1.67
N SER A 27 -5.58 -4.29 -1.47
CA SER A 27 -6.77 -3.69 -0.85
C SER A 27 -7.08 -2.38 -1.56
N GLY A 28 -8.12 -2.40 -2.40
CA GLY A 28 -8.39 -1.31 -3.34
C GLY A 28 -7.20 -1.09 -4.28
N ASP A 29 -6.72 0.15 -4.32
CA ASP A 29 -5.59 0.57 -5.14
C ASP A 29 -4.21 0.22 -4.54
N TRP A 30 -4.19 -0.30 -3.31
CA TRP A 30 -2.94 -0.58 -2.59
C TRP A 30 -2.48 -2.02 -2.82
N THR A 31 -1.20 -2.18 -3.10
CA THR A 31 -0.50 -3.48 -3.02
C THR A 31 0.47 -3.45 -1.85
N TYR A 32 0.49 -4.51 -1.05
CA TYR A 32 1.27 -4.56 0.18
C TYR A 32 1.74 -5.98 0.51
N THR A 33 2.70 -6.08 1.42
CA THR A 33 3.13 -7.34 2.04
C THR A 33 2.94 -7.26 3.53
N VAL A 34 2.83 -8.42 4.17
CA VAL A 34 2.67 -8.51 5.62
C VAL A 34 3.76 -9.38 6.21
N THR A 35 4.45 -8.83 7.20
CA THR A 35 5.47 -9.54 7.98
C THR A 35 5.31 -9.13 9.43
N ASP A 36 5.27 -10.10 10.35
CA ASP A 36 5.09 -9.86 11.79
C ASP A 36 3.90 -8.93 12.12
N ASN A 37 2.74 -9.17 11.48
CA ASN A 37 1.50 -8.38 11.61
C ASN A 37 1.63 -6.90 11.22
N GLN A 38 2.69 -6.50 10.52
CA GLN A 38 2.90 -5.15 10.03
C GLN A 38 2.85 -5.13 8.51
N ALA A 39 2.15 -4.13 7.95
CA ALA A 39 2.02 -3.96 6.53
C ALA A 39 3.15 -3.08 5.96
N THR A 40 3.69 -3.51 4.83
CA THR A 40 4.59 -2.72 3.98
C THR A 40 3.89 -2.42 2.66
N ILE A 41 3.67 -1.14 2.35
CA ILE A 41 3.15 -0.73 1.03
C ILE A 41 4.24 -0.94 -0.02
N THR A 42 3.89 -1.63 -1.09
CA THR A 42 4.78 -1.94 -2.22
C THR A 42 4.26 -1.45 -3.57
N GLY A 43 3.00 -1.00 -3.62
CA GLY A 43 2.41 -0.45 -4.84
C GLY A 43 1.15 0.37 -4.59
N TYR A 44 0.88 1.30 -5.50
CA TYR A 44 -0.35 2.07 -5.62
C TYR A 44 -0.74 2.17 -7.10
N SER A 45 -1.96 1.75 -7.43
CA SER A 45 -2.48 1.72 -8.80
C SER A 45 -3.65 2.68 -9.05
N GLY A 46 -3.93 3.58 -8.11
CA GLY A 46 -4.98 4.58 -8.25
C GLY A 46 -4.57 5.75 -9.14
N ASP A 47 -5.53 6.62 -9.43
CA ASP A 47 -5.41 7.77 -10.33
C ASP A 47 -5.39 9.13 -9.61
N ASP A 48 -5.29 9.11 -8.27
CA ASP A 48 -5.27 10.32 -7.47
C ASP A 48 -4.00 11.15 -7.71
N THR A 49 -4.15 12.47 -7.70
CA THR A 49 -3.02 13.42 -7.78
C THR A 49 -2.42 13.73 -6.40
N GLU A 50 -3.21 13.53 -5.35
CA GLU A 50 -2.83 13.70 -3.95
C GLU A 50 -3.13 12.40 -3.21
N VAL A 51 -2.10 11.74 -2.71
CA VAL A 51 -2.21 10.42 -2.08
C VAL A 51 -2.01 10.51 -0.57
N LEU A 52 -2.91 9.90 0.18
CA LEU A 52 -2.75 9.67 1.62
C LEU A 52 -2.36 8.21 1.83
N ILE A 53 -1.15 7.96 2.36
CA ILE A 53 -0.81 6.60 2.83
C ILE A 53 -1.73 6.30 4.03
N LEU A 54 -2.44 5.16 3.98
CA LEU A 54 -3.34 4.75 5.05
C LEU A 54 -2.55 4.45 6.34
N VAL A 55 -3.22 4.57 7.49
CA VAL A 55 -2.63 4.19 8.80
C VAL A 55 -2.64 2.67 9.03
N GLU A 56 -3.58 1.98 8.39
CA GLU A 56 -3.74 0.53 8.45
C GLU A 56 -4.35 0.00 7.16
N VAL A 57 -4.10 -1.28 6.87
CA VAL A 57 -4.76 -2.04 5.82
C VAL A 57 -5.16 -3.40 6.39
N ASP A 58 -6.44 -3.76 6.24
CA ASP A 58 -7.00 -5.01 6.76
C ASP A 58 -6.69 -5.29 8.24
N GLY A 59 -6.75 -4.24 9.07
CA GLY A 59 -6.48 -4.28 10.51
C GLY A 59 -5.00 -4.43 10.89
N LYS A 60 -4.08 -4.30 9.92
CA LYS A 60 -2.63 -4.34 10.11
C LYS A 60 -2.07 -2.92 9.95
N PRO A 61 -1.29 -2.40 10.91
CA PRO A 61 -0.71 -1.06 10.79
C PRO A 61 0.26 -0.99 9.61
N ILE A 62 0.20 0.10 8.85
CA ILE A 62 1.19 0.40 7.82
C ILE A 62 2.34 1.11 8.50
N VAL A 63 3.50 0.44 8.52
CA VAL A 63 4.70 0.96 9.18
C VAL A 63 5.81 1.27 8.19
N LYS A 64 5.72 0.73 6.96
CA LYS A 64 6.75 0.84 5.94
C LYS A 64 6.14 1.11 4.56
N VAL A 65 6.83 1.95 3.80
CA VAL A 65 6.59 2.15 2.35
C VAL A 65 7.89 1.84 1.62
N GLU A 66 7.87 0.93 0.65
CA GLU A 66 9.09 0.45 0.01
C GLU A 66 8.86 0.10 -1.46
N GLY A 67 9.74 0.61 -2.33
CA GLY A 67 9.79 0.20 -3.73
C GLY A 67 10.58 -1.09 -3.91
N SER A 68 10.44 -1.75 -5.06
CA SER A 68 11.15 -3.00 -5.34
C SER A 68 12.26 -2.79 -6.36
N SER A 69 13.50 -3.13 -5.99
CA SER A 69 14.73 -3.13 -6.83
C SER A 69 15.06 -1.83 -7.57
N TYR A 70 14.22 -1.39 -8.50
CA TYR A 70 14.35 -0.18 -9.30
C TYR A 70 12.98 0.45 -9.65
N LYS A 71 11.92 0.05 -8.95
CA LYS A 71 10.54 0.48 -9.16
C LYS A 71 10.03 1.21 -7.92
N SER A 72 9.44 2.39 -8.15
CA SER A 72 8.63 3.08 -7.15
C SER A 72 7.35 2.30 -6.85
N ILE A 73 6.72 2.63 -5.72
CA ILE A 73 5.35 2.20 -5.44
C ILE A 73 4.36 2.76 -6.48
N PHE A 74 4.73 3.82 -7.20
CA PHE A 74 3.93 4.41 -8.27
C PHE A 74 4.38 3.90 -9.63
N ASP A 75 3.42 3.54 -10.48
CA ASP A 75 3.71 3.17 -11.87
C ASP A 75 4.15 4.41 -12.67
N PRO A 76 5.38 4.44 -13.23
CA PRO A 76 5.89 5.60 -13.96
C PRO A 76 5.15 5.90 -15.26
N SER A 77 4.38 4.95 -15.80
CA SER A 77 3.66 5.11 -17.07
C SER A 77 2.24 5.64 -16.92
N SER A 78 1.69 5.62 -15.69
CA SER A 78 0.28 5.93 -15.44
C SER A 78 0.04 6.80 -14.21
N SER A 79 1.02 6.94 -13.31
CA SER A 79 0.83 7.74 -12.09
C SER A 79 0.77 9.24 -12.37
N SER A 80 -0.26 9.88 -11.82
CA SER A 80 -0.49 11.32 -11.80
C SER A 80 -0.15 11.96 -10.43
N VAL A 81 0.47 11.19 -9.53
CA VAL A 81 0.69 11.59 -8.14
C VAL A 81 1.70 12.74 -8.07
N THR A 82 1.31 13.83 -7.43
CA THR A 82 2.12 15.04 -7.23
C THR A 82 2.39 15.35 -5.76
N SER A 83 1.57 14.81 -4.85
CA SER A 83 1.70 15.00 -3.41
C SER A 83 1.41 13.69 -2.68
N VAL A 84 2.18 13.42 -1.62
CA VAL A 84 1.97 12.26 -0.74
C VAL A 84 1.98 12.72 0.70
N THR A 85 0.91 12.42 1.44
CA THR A 85 0.85 12.59 2.89
C THR A 85 1.17 11.26 3.56
N ILE A 86 2.16 11.28 4.44
CA ILE A 86 2.63 10.12 5.20
C ILE A 86 2.17 10.32 6.66
N PRO A 87 1.33 9.43 7.21
CA PRO A 87 0.87 9.56 8.59
C PRO A 87 1.95 9.12 9.60
N ASP A 88 1.81 9.56 10.86
CA ASP A 88 2.79 9.33 11.95
C ASP A 88 3.10 7.85 12.24
N GLY A 89 2.22 6.91 11.83
CA GLY A 89 2.41 5.47 12.00
C GLY A 89 3.45 4.86 11.06
N VAL A 90 3.78 5.53 9.95
CA VAL A 90 4.80 5.07 9.01
C VAL A 90 6.17 5.47 9.55
N THR A 91 6.93 4.48 10.03
CA THR A 91 8.23 4.70 10.65
C THR A 91 9.40 4.47 9.70
N THR A 92 9.15 3.85 8.54
CA THR A 92 10.21 3.52 7.56
C THR A 92 9.79 3.88 6.13
N ILE A 93 10.63 4.68 5.45
CA ILE A 93 10.58 4.86 4.00
C ILE A 93 11.78 4.13 3.41
N GLY A 94 11.50 3.02 2.75
CA GLY A 94 12.50 2.12 2.18
C GLY A 94 13.01 2.58 0.81
N ASP A 95 13.96 1.80 0.30
CA ASP A 95 14.60 2.08 -0.98
C ASP A 95 13.55 2.19 -2.09
N TYR A 96 13.81 3.12 -3.01
CA TYR A 96 13.01 3.36 -4.20
C TYR A 96 11.54 3.72 -3.98
N ALA A 97 11.03 3.87 -2.74
CA ALA A 97 9.62 4.12 -2.46
C ALA A 97 9.03 5.20 -3.39
N PHE A 98 9.71 6.33 -3.48
CA PHE A 98 9.34 7.47 -4.34
C PHE A 98 10.38 7.75 -5.43
N LEU A 99 11.01 6.70 -5.98
CA LEU A 99 11.96 6.85 -7.08
C LEU A 99 11.29 7.52 -8.29
N TYR A 100 11.77 8.71 -8.66
CA TYR A 100 11.43 9.32 -9.93
C TYR A 100 12.28 8.74 -11.06
N ARG A 101 11.64 8.36 -12.17
CA ARG A 101 12.32 8.00 -13.42
C ARG A 101 11.80 8.92 -14.54
N PRO A 102 12.68 9.68 -15.22
CA PRO A 102 12.31 10.55 -16.34
C PRO A 102 11.98 9.76 -17.60
#